data_AF-A0A363SLS7-F1
#
_entry.id   AF-A0A363SLS7-F1
#
_cell.length_a   1.000
_cell.length_b   1.000
_cell.length_c   1.000
_cell.angle_alpha   90.00
_cell.angle_beta   90.00
_cell.angle_gamma   90.00
#
_symmetry.space_group_name_H-M   'P 1'
#
loop_
_entity.id
_entity.type
_entity.pdbx_description
1 polymer ?
#
loop_
_entity_poly.entity_id
_entity_poly.type
_entity_poly.pdbx_seq_one_letter_code
_entity_poly.pdbx_strand_id
1 'polypeptide(L)'
;MKKTATALALGALLLAPALAQFDAAKSSVVAVSKQMGVPVDGKFKRFTAQVSFDPAKPAEGKASVEIDIASFDLGAEDFNRETVKPEWFNAAKFPKATFVTSAIKPAGAGKFEAAGKLTIKGITRDVVAPVSFKAEAGQQVFEGVLPIKRLQFNIGEGEWKDTSTVADDVQIKFRIVTAKK
;
A
#
# COMPACT_ATOMS: atom_id res chain seq x y z
N MET A 1 -15.64 -57.33 -32.17
CA MET A 1 -14.32 -56.68 -31.94
C MET A 1 -14.36 -55.36 -32.72
N LYS A 2 -14.24 -54.12 -32.24
CA LYS A 2 -14.00 -53.45 -30.95
C LYS A 2 -14.81 -52.14 -31.05
N LYS A 3 -15.53 -51.72 -30.00
CA LYS A 3 -16.23 -50.41 -29.96
C LYS A 3 -15.25 -49.35 -29.47
N THR A 4 -14.94 -48.35 -30.28
CA THR A 4 -14.14 -47.17 -29.87
C THR A 4 -15.07 -46.09 -29.35
N ALA A 5 -14.98 -45.78 -28.06
CA ALA A 5 -15.66 -44.65 -27.43
C ALA A 5 -14.67 -43.49 -27.28
N THR A 6 -14.94 -42.37 -27.95
CA THR A 6 -14.18 -41.13 -27.83
C THR A 6 -14.71 -40.35 -26.63
N ALA A 7 -13.91 -40.22 -25.58
CA ALA A 7 -14.25 -39.39 -24.43
C ALA A 7 -13.87 -37.92 -24.71
N LEU A 8 -14.87 -37.03 -24.68
CA LEU A 8 -14.70 -35.60 -24.79
C LEU A 8 -14.41 -35.03 -23.40
N ALA A 9 -13.19 -34.54 -23.15
CA ALA A 9 -12.84 -33.87 -21.90
C ALA A 9 -13.31 -32.41 -21.95
N LEU A 10 -14.33 -32.07 -21.16
CA LEU A 10 -14.82 -30.70 -20.98
C LEU A 10 -13.92 -30.00 -19.93
N GLY A 11 -13.01 -29.13 -20.39
CA GLY A 11 -12.22 -28.29 -19.50
C GLY A 11 -13.07 -27.17 -18.91
N ALA A 12 -13.31 -27.20 -17.60
CA ALA A 12 -13.95 -26.10 -16.89
C ALA A 12 -12.99 -24.91 -16.79
N LEU A 13 -13.30 -23.81 -17.47
CA LEU A 13 -12.60 -22.53 -17.28
C LEU A 13 -13.05 -21.93 -15.93
N LEU A 14 -12.14 -21.92 -14.95
CA LEU A 14 -12.31 -21.12 -13.75
C LEU A 14 -12.16 -19.63 -14.13
N LEU A 15 -13.26 -18.89 -14.18
CA LEU A 15 -13.25 -17.44 -14.27
C LEU A 15 -12.68 -16.87 -12.96
N ALA A 16 -11.39 -16.53 -12.95
CA ALA A 16 -10.82 -15.73 -11.88
C ALA A 16 -11.55 -14.36 -11.88
N PRO A 17 -12.01 -13.86 -10.73
CA PRO A 17 -12.65 -12.55 -10.69
C PRO A 17 -11.67 -11.50 -11.21
N ALA A 18 -12.02 -10.81 -12.30
CA ALA A 18 -11.20 -9.78 -12.91
C ALA A 18 -10.75 -8.78 -11.84
N LEU A 19 -9.44 -8.63 -11.64
CA LEU A 19 -8.91 -7.60 -10.74
C LEU A 19 -9.28 -6.24 -11.32
N ALA A 20 -9.76 -5.32 -10.47
CA ALA A 20 -10.01 -3.95 -10.89
C ALA A 20 -8.69 -3.35 -11.41
N GLN A 21 -8.72 -2.72 -12.59
CA GLN A 21 -7.52 -2.14 -13.20
C GLN A 21 -7.07 -0.92 -12.37
N PHE A 22 -5.90 -1.02 -11.76
CA PHE A 22 -5.26 0.05 -11.00
C PHE A 22 -4.82 1.20 -11.93
N ASP A 23 -5.15 2.43 -11.55
CA ASP A 23 -4.77 3.66 -12.27
C ASP A 23 -3.62 4.35 -11.53
N ALA A 24 -2.39 4.06 -11.95
CA ALA A 24 -1.18 4.60 -11.32
C ALA A 24 -1.08 6.13 -11.45
N ALA A 25 -1.53 6.70 -12.57
CA ALA A 25 -1.42 8.13 -12.84
C ALA A 25 -2.34 8.98 -11.95
N LYS A 26 -3.48 8.41 -11.53
CA LYS A 26 -4.40 9.04 -10.58
C LYS A 26 -4.16 8.63 -9.13
N SER A 27 -3.23 7.72 -8.87
CA SER A 27 -2.92 7.24 -7.53
C SER A 27 -1.68 7.93 -6.95
N SER A 28 -1.58 7.99 -5.63
CA SER A 28 -0.40 8.50 -4.93
C SER A 28 -0.18 7.83 -3.58
N VAL A 29 1.09 7.72 -3.18
CA VAL A 29 1.50 7.38 -1.81
C VAL A 29 2.58 8.36 -1.38
N VAL A 30 2.34 9.06 -0.28
CA VAL A 30 3.21 10.12 0.26
C VAL A 30 3.46 9.85 1.74
N ALA A 31 4.72 9.78 2.14
CA ALA A 31 5.12 9.76 3.54
C ALA A 31 5.44 11.20 3.98
N VAL A 32 4.78 11.67 5.03
CA VAL A 32 5.03 12.99 5.63
C VAL A 32 5.72 12.77 6.96
N SER A 33 6.99 13.17 7.03
CA SER A 33 7.80 13.18 8.24
C SER A 33 7.90 14.62 8.77
N LYS A 34 8.51 14.80 9.96
CA LYS A 34 8.90 16.14 10.44
C LYS A 34 10.38 16.13 10.79
N GLN A 35 11.12 17.11 10.27
CA GLN A 35 12.51 17.36 10.65
C GLN A 35 12.58 18.68 11.40
N MET A 36 13.08 18.65 12.65
CA MET A 36 13.09 19.83 13.53
C MET A 36 11.71 20.53 13.62
N GLY A 37 10.62 19.76 13.57
CA GLY A 37 9.24 20.26 13.60
C GLY A 37 8.66 20.68 12.23
N VAL A 38 9.47 20.79 11.18
CA VAL A 38 9.04 21.18 9.83
C VAL A 38 8.60 19.94 9.03
N PRO A 39 7.40 19.92 8.43
CA PRO A 39 6.96 18.82 7.58
C PRO A 39 7.85 18.63 6.35
N VAL A 40 8.18 17.37 6.05
CA VAL A 40 8.89 16.96 4.83
C VAL A 40 8.09 15.86 4.14
N ASP A 41 7.68 16.13 2.92
CA ASP A 41 6.91 15.21 2.08
C ASP A 41 7.84 14.38 1.19
N GLY A 42 7.76 13.07 1.29
CA GLY A 42 8.42 12.14 0.38
C GLY A 42 7.40 11.32 -0.39
N LYS A 43 7.54 11.25 -1.72
CA LYS A 43 6.59 10.59 -2.63
C LYS A 43 7.18 9.29 -3.15
N PHE A 44 6.38 8.23 -3.20
CA PHE A 44 6.77 7.02 -3.92
C PHE A 44 6.27 7.11 -5.36
N LYS A 45 7.20 7.18 -6.31
CA LYS A 45 6.88 7.31 -7.75
C LYS A 45 6.42 6.01 -8.40
N ARG A 46 6.73 4.85 -7.79
CA ARG A 46 6.39 3.54 -8.33
C ARG A 46 5.80 2.65 -7.25
N PHE A 47 4.56 2.22 -7.47
CA PHE A 47 3.86 1.27 -6.64
C PHE A 47 2.73 0.64 -7.45
N THR A 48 2.21 -0.49 -7.00
CA THR A 48 1.01 -1.13 -7.54
C THR A 48 0.00 -1.37 -6.43
N ALA A 49 -1.27 -1.47 -6.81
CA ALA A 49 -2.32 -1.88 -5.91
C ALA A 49 -3.25 -2.90 -6.60
N GLN A 50 -3.79 -3.82 -5.82
CA GLN A 50 -4.88 -4.69 -6.24
C GLN A 50 -6.00 -4.52 -5.22
N VAL A 51 -7.20 -4.19 -5.70
CA VAL A 51 -8.36 -3.96 -4.84
C VAL A 51 -9.55 -4.74 -5.39
N SER A 52 -10.16 -5.54 -4.53
CA SER A 52 -11.47 -6.16 -4.76
C SER A 52 -12.37 -5.70 -3.64
N PHE A 53 -13.28 -4.77 -3.93
CA PHE A 53 -14.09 -4.13 -2.90
C PHE A 53 -15.50 -3.85 -3.41
N ASP A 54 -16.49 -4.34 -2.67
CA ASP A 54 -17.90 -4.00 -2.82
C ASP A 54 -18.34 -3.26 -1.54
N PRO A 55 -18.75 -1.98 -1.63
CA PRO A 55 -19.21 -1.23 -0.46
C PRO A 55 -20.45 -1.83 0.21
N ALA A 56 -21.25 -2.65 -0.49
CA ALA A 56 -22.36 -3.38 0.11
C ALA A 56 -21.91 -4.63 0.90
N LYS A 57 -20.70 -5.15 0.62
CA LYS A 57 -20.12 -6.34 1.24
C LYS A 57 -18.65 -6.11 1.66
N PRO A 58 -18.37 -5.10 2.51
CA PRO A 58 -16.99 -4.70 2.81
C PRO A 58 -16.17 -5.82 3.47
N ALA A 59 -16.81 -6.72 4.23
CA ALA A 59 -16.14 -7.85 4.88
C ALA A 59 -15.55 -8.88 3.89
N GLU A 60 -16.03 -8.93 2.65
CA GLU A 60 -15.47 -9.77 1.58
C GLU A 60 -14.30 -9.07 0.85
N GLY A 61 -14.07 -7.79 1.15
CA GLY A 61 -13.09 -6.96 0.50
C GLY A 61 -11.66 -7.39 0.77
N LYS A 62 -10.80 -7.25 -0.25
CA LYS A 62 -9.36 -7.50 -0.18
C LYS A 62 -8.61 -6.38 -0.89
N ALA A 63 -7.53 -5.92 -0.29
CA ALA A 63 -6.61 -5.01 -0.92
C ALA A 63 -5.14 -5.38 -0.61
N SER A 64 -4.28 -5.20 -1.61
CA SER A 64 -2.83 -5.24 -1.46
C SER A 64 -2.19 -4.04 -2.15
N VAL A 65 -1.13 -3.51 -1.54
CA VAL A 65 -0.30 -2.45 -2.11
C VAL A 65 1.16 -2.90 -2.02
N GLU A 66 1.91 -2.72 -3.09
CA GLU A 66 3.35 -2.98 -3.15
C GLU A 66 4.06 -1.73 -3.65
N ILE A 67 5.02 -1.22 -2.86
CA ILE A 67 5.77 0.00 -3.14
C ILE A 67 7.21 -0.37 -3.46
N ASP A 68 7.75 0.20 -4.53
CA ASP A 68 9.19 0.16 -4.82
C ASP A 68 9.91 1.24 -4.00
N ILE A 69 10.74 0.81 -3.05
CA ILE A 69 11.46 1.69 -2.13
C ILE A 69 12.43 2.62 -2.87
N ALA A 70 13.06 2.16 -3.95
CA ALA A 70 13.99 2.98 -4.74
C ALA A 70 13.27 4.09 -5.53
N SER A 71 11.93 4.16 -5.47
CA SER A 71 11.13 5.21 -6.08
C SER A 71 10.81 6.37 -5.13
N PHE A 72 11.28 6.31 -3.88
CA PHE A 72 11.08 7.37 -2.91
C PHE A 72 11.81 8.65 -3.33
N ASP A 73 11.09 9.77 -3.29
CA ASP A 73 11.57 11.07 -3.72
C ASP A 73 11.18 12.16 -2.74
N LEU A 74 12.20 12.78 -2.14
CA LEU A 74 12.14 13.95 -1.27
C LEU A 74 12.34 15.28 -2.03
N GLY A 75 12.50 15.22 -3.36
CA GLY A 75 12.71 16.39 -4.22
C GLY A 75 14.17 16.85 -4.32
N ALA A 76 15.10 16.16 -3.66
CA ALA A 76 16.54 16.42 -3.72
C ALA A 76 17.32 15.10 -3.83
N GLU A 77 18.20 15.00 -4.81
CA GLU A 77 18.92 13.75 -5.12
C GLU A 77 19.76 13.24 -3.95
N ASP A 78 20.45 14.14 -3.25
CA ASP A 78 21.30 13.79 -2.10
C ASP A 78 20.48 13.13 -0.98
N PHE A 79 19.29 13.65 -0.68
CA PHE A 79 18.39 13.05 0.30
C PHE A 79 17.81 11.72 -0.18
N ASN A 80 17.49 11.61 -1.47
CA ASN A 80 17.03 10.34 -2.05
C ASN A 80 18.11 9.26 -1.91
N ARG A 81 19.38 9.58 -2.20
CA ARG A 81 20.50 8.65 -2.01
C ARG A 81 20.71 8.25 -0.55
N GLU A 82 20.43 9.14 0.40
CA GLU A 82 20.51 8.83 1.83
C GLU A 82 19.40 7.84 2.25
N THR A 83 18.17 8.07 1.82
CA THR A 83 17.01 7.26 2.26
C THR A 83 17.10 5.78 1.87
N VAL A 84 17.86 5.44 0.83
CA VAL A 84 18.02 4.05 0.39
C VAL A 84 19.14 3.29 1.13
N LYS A 85 19.94 3.96 1.96
CA LYS A 85 21.05 3.37 2.72
C LYS A 85 20.60 2.45 3.86
N PRO A 86 21.50 1.61 4.40
CA PRO A 86 21.20 0.66 5.47
C PRO A 86 20.49 1.25 6.69
N GLU A 87 20.85 2.46 7.10
CA GLU A 87 20.32 3.16 8.27
C GLU A 87 18.86 3.59 8.07
N TRP A 88 18.43 3.76 6.82
CA TRP A 88 17.08 4.15 6.43
C TRP A 88 16.31 2.95 5.86
N PHE A 89 15.85 2.98 4.61
CA PHE A 89 15.04 1.89 4.07
C PHE A 89 15.84 0.64 3.72
N ASN A 90 17.17 0.76 3.54
CA ASN A 90 18.03 -0.33 3.08
C ASN A 90 17.48 -1.00 1.81
N ALA A 91 17.27 -0.20 0.77
CA ALA A 91 16.57 -0.62 -0.45
C ALA A 91 17.26 -1.79 -1.17
N ALA A 92 18.59 -1.90 -1.03
CA ALA A 92 19.35 -3.00 -1.60
C ALA A 92 18.94 -4.37 -1.03
N LYS A 93 18.62 -4.43 0.28
CA LYS A 93 18.16 -5.66 0.95
C LYS A 93 16.65 -5.81 0.97
N PHE A 94 15.93 -4.68 1.03
CA PHE A 94 14.48 -4.62 1.13
C PHE A 94 13.93 -3.70 0.03
N PRO A 95 13.87 -4.17 -1.23
CA PRO A 95 13.48 -3.32 -2.36
C PRO A 95 11.99 -2.93 -2.34
N LYS A 96 11.19 -3.60 -1.51
CA LYS A 96 9.74 -3.45 -1.48
C LYS A 96 9.21 -3.23 -0.06
N ALA A 97 8.20 -2.36 0.04
CA ALA A 97 7.28 -2.33 1.18
C ALA A 97 5.89 -2.81 0.73
N THR A 98 5.15 -3.46 1.62
CA THR A 98 3.85 -4.05 1.30
C THR A 98 2.81 -3.76 2.36
N PHE A 99 1.57 -3.56 1.95
CA PHE A 99 0.40 -3.61 2.82
C PHE A 99 -0.59 -4.63 2.28
N VAL A 100 -1.09 -5.54 3.14
CA VAL A 100 -2.09 -6.54 2.78
C VAL A 100 -3.20 -6.56 3.82
N THR A 101 -4.44 -6.33 3.40
CA THR A 101 -5.60 -6.32 4.30
C THR A 101 -5.90 -7.70 4.85
N SER A 102 -6.23 -7.77 6.13
CA SER A 102 -6.80 -8.95 6.79
C SER A 102 -8.30 -8.81 7.06
N ALA A 103 -8.81 -7.59 7.22
CA ALA A 103 -10.24 -7.32 7.39
C ALA A 103 -10.57 -5.88 6.98
N ILE A 104 -11.77 -5.67 6.44
CA ILE A 104 -12.30 -4.34 6.14
C ILE A 104 -13.67 -4.21 6.79
N LYS A 105 -13.87 -3.14 7.57
CA LYS A 105 -15.11 -2.90 8.34
C LYS A 105 -15.67 -1.50 8.05
N PRO A 106 -16.99 -1.31 8.03
CA PRO A 106 -17.59 0.02 7.98
C PRO A 106 -17.20 0.86 9.21
N ALA A 107 -16.98 2.15 9.00
CA ALA A 107 -16.66 3.13 10.04
C ALA A 107 -17.51 4.42 9.92
N GLY A 108 -18.70 4.30 9.33
CA GLY A 108 -19.60 5.40 9.02
C GLY A 108 -19.79 5.61 7.51
N ALA A 109 -20.60 6.60 7.14
CA ALA A 109 -20.96 6.85 5.75
C ALA A 109 -19.71 7.12 4.88
N GLY A 110 -19.47 6.26 3.89
CA GLY A 110 -18.31 6.33 3.00
C GLY A 110 -16.96 6.14 3.67
N LYS A 111 -16.92 5.63 4.92
CA LYS A 111 -15.70 5.42 5.71
C LYS A 111 -15.56 3.95 6.09
N PHE A 112 -14.33 3.48 6.07
CA PHE A 112 -13.97 2.11 6.38
C PHE A 112 -12.69 2.07 7.21
N GLU A 113 -12.55 1.02 8.01
CA GLU A 113 -11.31 0.63 8.66
C GLU A 113 -10.75 -0.60 7.94
N ALA A 114 -9.56 -0.46 7.35
CA ALA A 114 -8.85 -1.54 6.71
C ALA A 114 -7.72 -2.03 7.64
N ALA A 115 -7.99 -3.09 8.39
CA ALA A 115 -6.97 -3.77 9.17
C ALA A 115 -6.09 -4.61 8.24
N GLY A 116 -4.78 -4.61 8.46
CA GLY A 116 -3.85 -5.36 7.63
C GLY A 116 -2.42 -5.39 8.15
N LYS A 117 -1.58 -6.11 7.41
CA LYS A 117 -0.15 -6.27 7.68
C LYS A 117 0.63 -5.27 6.84
N LEU A 118 1.31 -4.34 7.49
CA LEU A 118 2.28 -3.44 6.89
C LEU A 118 3.68 -3.99 7.10
N THR A 119 4.41 -4.24 6.02
CA THR A 119 5.80 -4.69 6.04
C THR A 119 6.69 -3.64 5.41
N ILE A 120 7.64 -3.12 6.18
CA ILE A 120 8.66 -2.17 5.73
C ILE A 120 10.00 -2.64 6.27
N LYS A 121 11.05 -2.63 5.43
CA LYS A 121 12.40 -3.08 5.81
C LYS A 121 12.42 -4.50 6.41
N GLY A 122 11.56 -5.38 5.89
CA GLY A 122 11.40 -6.76 6.37
C GLY A 122 10.68 -6.92 7.71
N ILE A 123 10.26 -5.84 8.36
CA ILE A 123 9.54 -5.87 9.65
C ILE A 123 8.04 -5.70 9.39
N THR A 124 7.23 -6.64 9.88
CA THR A 124 5.77 -6.62 9.75
C THR A 124 5.10 -6.12 11.03
N ARG A 125 4.15 -5.21 10.88
CA ARG A 125 3.26 -4.74 11.95
C ARG A 125 1.80 -4.83 11.51
N ASP A 126 0.93 -5.21 12.43
CA ASP A 126 -0.51 -5.09 12.23
C ASP A 126 -0.91 -3.62 12.42
N VAL A 127 -1.65 -3.08 11.46
CA VAL A 127 -2.11 -1.69 11.45
C VAL A 127 -3.57 -1.62 11.04
N VAL A 128 -4.25 -0.52 11.38
CA VAL A 128 -5.60 -0.22 10.91
C VAL A 128 -5.55 1.09 10.15
N ALA A 129 -5.79 1.05 8.85
CA ALA A 129 -5.85 2.23 8.00
C ALA A 129 -7.29 2.77 7.96
N PRO A 130 -7.52 4.03 8.38
CA PRO A 130 -8.77 4.72 8.09
C PRO A 130 -8.85 5.05 6.60
N VAL A 131 -9.93 4.66 5.96
CA VAL A 131 -10.14 4.82 4.51
C VAL A 131 -11.46 5.53 4.25
N SER A 132 -11.44 6.61 3.48
CA SER A 132 -12.62 7.15 2.82
C SER A 132 -12.76 6.57 1.42
N PHE A 133 -13.96 6.14 1.08
CA PHE A 133 -14.31 5.56 -0.21
C PHE A 133 -15.29 6.46 -0.97
N LYS A 134 -15.04 6.63 -2.27
CA LYS A 134 -15.97 7.26 -3.20
C LYS A 134 -16.05 6.46 -4.49
N ALA A 135 -17.24 6.39 -5.07
CA ALA A 135 -17.46 5.90 -6.42
C ALA A 135 -17.75 7.10 -7.33
N GLU A 136 -16.90 7.34 -8.31
CA GLU A 136 -16.98 8.52 -9.18
C GLU A 136 -16.74 8.10 -10.63
N ALA A 137 -17.67 8.41 -11.54
CA ALA A 137 -17.52 8.21 -12.99
C ALA A 137 -16.96 6.82 -13.41
N GLY A 138 -17.45 5.74 -12.79
CA GLY A 138 -16.98 4.38 -13.09
C GLY A 138 -15.61 4.02 -12.49
N GLN A 139 -15.08 4.84 -11.57
CA GLN A 139 -13.90 4.56 -10.77
C GLN A 139 -14.28 4.38 -9.29
N GLN A 140 -13.42 3.66 -8.58
CA GLN A 140 -13.41 3.59 -7.13
C GLN A 140 -12.18 4.33 -6.62
N VAL A 141 -12.38 5.26 -5.69
CA VAL A 141 -11.33 6.09 -5.09
C VAL A 141 -11.27 5.79 -3.60
N PHE A 142 -10.07 5.42 -3.13
CA PHE A 142 -9.77 5.13 -1.74
C PHE A 142 -8.71 6.09 -1.24
N GLU A 143 -9.02 6.85 -0.20
CA GLU A 143 -8.13 7.88 0.35
C GLU A 143 -8.00 7.71 1.86
N GLY A 144 -6.83 8.05 2.41
CA GLY A 144 -6.64 7.97 3.84
C GLY A 144 -5.26 8.42 4.30
N VAL A 145 -5.10 8.45 5.61
CA VAL A 145 -3.83 8.77 6.28
C VAL A 145 -3.59 7.71 7.35
N LEU A 146 -2.52 6.95 7.18
CA LEU A 146 -2.08 5.94 8.14
C LEU A 146 -0.89 6.52 8.94
N PRO A 147 -1.08 6.87 10.22
CA PRO A 147 0.04 7.23 11.08
C PRO A 147 0.84 5.98 11.47
N ILE A 148 2.16 6.08 11.42
CA ILE A 148 3.09 5.05 11.88
C ILE A 148 4.22 5.67 12.71
N LYS A 149 4.94 4.81 13.43
CA LYS A 149 6.23 5.14 14.07
C LYS A 149 7.36 4.53 13.24
N ARG A 150 8.23 5.36 12.65
CA ARG A 150 9.32 4.89 11.76
C ARG A 150 10.28 3.95 12.49
N LEU A 151 10.50 4.17 13.79
CA LEU A 151 11.42 3.38 14.59
C LEU A 151 10.92 1.94 14.83
N GLN A 152 9.61 1.69 14.75
CA GLN A 152 9.06 0.32 14.84
C GLN A 152 9.45 -0.58 13.66
N PHE A 153 9.93 0.02 12.57
CA PHE A 153 10.42 -0.61 11.35
C PHE A 153 11.93 -0.43 11.17
N ASN A 154 12.65 0.03 12.21
CA ASN A 154 14.07 0.36 12.16
C ASN A 154 14.43 1.34 11.04
N ILE A 155 13.57 2.32 10.75
CA ILE A 155 13.84 3.34 9.72
C ILE A 155 14.43 4.57 10.42
N GLY A 156 15.72 4.83 10.16
CA GLY A 156 16.53 5.82 10.86
C GLY A 156 17.19 5.20 12.09
N GLU A 157 18.29 4.49 11.85
CA GLU A 157 19.14 3.84 12.85
C GLU A 157 20.36 4.70 13.23
N GLY A 158 21.13 4.27 14.24
CA GLY A 158 22.29 5.03 14.74
C GLY A 158 21.88 6.41 15.27
N GLU A 159 22.56 7.45 14.79
CA GLU A 159 22.27 8.85 15.14
C GLU A 159 20.85 9.27 14.72
N TRP A 160 20.30 8.67 13.66
CA TRP A 160 18.95 8.94 13.18
C TRP A 160 17.84 8.39 14.10
N LYS A 161 18.18 7.73 15.20
CA LYS A 161 17.20 7.39 16.25
C LYS A 161 16.72 8.61 17.03
N ASP A 162 17.48 9.69 17.02
CA ASP A 162 17.10 10.93 17.70
C ASP A 162 15.84 11.53 17.09
N THR A 163 14.76 11.51 17.88
CA THR A 163 13.45 12.01 17.49
C THR A 163 13.33 13.53 17.51
N SER A 164 14.32 14.23 18.09
CA SER A 164 14.40 15.69 18.03
C SER A 164 14.81 16.17 16.65
N THR A 165 15.69 15.41 15.98
CA THR A 165 16.15 15.67 14.61
C THR A 165 15.08 15.27 13.59
N VAL A 166 14.67 14.00 13.59
CA VAL A 166 13.58 13.50 12.73
C VAL A 166 12.53 12.85 13.61
N ALA A 167 11.32 13.40 13.65
CA ALA A 167 10.23 12.86 14.47
C ALA A 167 9.98 11.37 14.17
N ASP A 168 9.58 10.61 15.19
CA ASP A 168 9.22 9.20 15.02
C ASP A 168 7.89 9.05 14.26
N ASP A 169 6.98 10.00 14.44
CA ASP A 169 5.70 10.05 13.74
C ASP A 169 5.88 10.32 12.24
N VAL A 170 5.36 9.41 11.43
CA VAL A 170 5.25 9.56 9.98
C VAL A 170 3.81 9.32 9.58
N GLN A 171 3.26 10.19 8.75
CA GLN A 171 1.94 10.02 8.16
C GLN A 171 2.07 9.47 6.74
N ILE A 172 1.54 8.28 6.49
CA ILE A 172 1.43 7.72 5.15
C ILE A 172 0.08 8.16 4.58
N LYS A 173 0.10 9.18 3.74
CA LYS A 173 -1.06 9.64 2.96
C LYS A 173 -1.16 8.81 1.69
N PHE A 174 -2.33 8.30 1.37
CA PHE A 174 -2.54 7.51 0.16
C PHE A 174 -3.82 7.92 -0.55
N ARG A 175 -3.77 7.80 -1.87
CA ARG A 175 -4.90 7.85 -2.79
C ARG A 175 -4.75 6.71 -3.78
N ILE A 176 -5.68 5.77 -3.78
CA ILE A 176 -5.67 4.62 -4.69
C ILE A 176 -6.92 4.71 -5.56
N VAL A 177 -6.72 4.68 -6.88
CA VAL A 177 -7.80 4.71 -7.86
C VAL A 177 -7.80 3.41 -8.64
N THR A 178 -8.97 2.77 -8.71
CA THR A 178 -9.19 1.58 -9.52
C THR A 178 -10.40 1.77 -10.42
N ALA A 179 -10.42 1.11 -11.58
CA ALA A 179 -11.65 0.98 -12.35
C ALA A 179 -12.72 0.26 -11.52
N LYS A 180 -13.97 0.68 -11.62
CA LYS A 180 -15.09 -0.08 -11.07
C LYS A 180 -15.25 -1.36 -11.89
N LYS A 181 -15.43 -2.51 -11.22
CA LYS A 181 -15.83 -3.74 -11.91
C LYS A 181 -17.23 -3.61 -12.51
#